data_AF-A0A7I8DX58-F1
#
_entry.id   AF-A0A7I8DX58-F1
#
_cell.length_a   1.000
_cell.length_b   1.000
_cell.length_c   1.000
_cell.angle_alpha   90.00
_cell.angle_beta   90.00
_cell.angle_gamma   90.00
#
_symmetry.space_group_name_H-M   'P 1'
#
loop_
_entity.id
_entity.type
_entity.pdbx_description
1 polymer ?
#
loop_
_entity_poly.entity_id
_entity_poly.type
_entity_poly.pdbx_seq_one_letter_code
_entity_poly.pdbx_strand_id
1 'polypeptide(L)'
;MEKEELKLYLRVDGSEEDSLITALQMSAEEYLTKEGINKDYTKELYKLAIKLLVVQWYEYRAVVLFENNCMHQLPYNLDAIITQLKKV
;
A
#
# COMPACT_ATOMS: atom_id res chain seq x y z
N MET A 1 8.44 -10.17 -6.29
CA MET A 1 9.24 -9.11 -5.66
C MET A 1 9.71 -9.68 -4.35
N GLU A 2 11.01 -9.56 -4.07
CA GLU A 2 11.58 -10.06 -2.83
C GLU A 2 11.26 -9.12 -1.67
N LYS A 3 11.05 -9.67 -0.47
CA LYS A 3 10.72 -8.87 0.72
C LYS A 3 11.84 -7.89 1.07
N GLU A 4 13.09 -8.25 0.81
CA GLU A 4 14.27 -7.42 1.00
C GLU A 4 14.19 -6.14 0.15
N GLU A 5 13.57 -6.21 -1.03
CA GLU A 5 13.37 -5.05 -1.90
C GLU A 5 12.37 -4.05 -1.29
N LEU A 6 11.34 -4.54 -0.58
CA LEU A 6 10.41 -3.69 0.17
C LEU A 6 11.07 -3.10 1.41
N LYS A 7 11.85 -3.89 2.15
CA LYS A 7 12.57 -3.42 3.34
C LYS A 7 13.56 -2.30 2.99
N LEU A 8 14.30 -2.47 1.90
CA LEU A 8 15.19 -1.44 1.39
C LEU A 8 14.45 -0.15 1.04
N TYR A 9 13.25 -0.28 0.45
CA TYR A 9 12.42 0.86 0.10
C TYR A 9 11.84 1.59 1.34
N LEU A 10 11.43 0.83 2.35
CA LEU A 10 10.92 1.32 3.63
C LEU A 10 12.02 1.81 4.58
N ARG A 11 13.29 1.58 4.26
CA ARG A 11 14.45 1.84 5.13
C ARG A 11 14.35 1.11 6.47
N VAL A 12 13.87 -0.13 6.43
CA VAL A 12 13.75 -1.00 7.62
C VAL A 12 14.96 -1.92 7.70
N ASP A 13 15.72 -1.78 8.78
CA ASP A 13 16.81 -2.66 9.15
C ASP A 13 16.34 -3.76 10.11
N GLY A 14 16.99 -4.94 10.07
CA GLY A 14 16.61 -6.08 10.94
C GLY A 14 15.42 -6.88 10.43
N SER A 15 14.86 -7.77 11.25
CA SER A 15 13.81 -8.73 10.84
C SER A 15 12.54 -8.69 11.69
N GLU A 16 12.45 -7.75 12.63
CA GLU A 16 11.34 -7.68 13.60
C GLU A 16 9.99 -7.43 12.92
N GLU A 17 10.02 -6.74 11.78
CA GLU A 17 8.83 -6.34 11.02
C GLU A 17 8.59 -7.16 9.75
N ASP A 18 9.39 -8.21 9.51
CA ASP A 18 9.28 -9.05 8.31
C ASP A 18 7.86 -9.60 8.12
N SER A 19 7.22 -10.03 9.23
CA SER A 19 5.85 -10.55 9.21
C SER A 19 4.84 -9.47 8.82
N LEU A 20 5.01 -8.24 9.32
CA LEU A 20 4.15 -7.11 8.98
C LEU A 20 4.31 -6.73 7.51
N ILE A 21 5.55 -6.56 7.04
CA ILE A 21 5.87 -6.17 5.67
C ILE A 21 5.33 -7.21 4.68
N THR A 22 5.45 -8.50 5.01
CA THR A 22 4.86 -9.59 4.22
C THR A 22 3.34 -9.49 4.15
N ALA A 23 2.67 -9.25 5.29
CA ALA A 23 1.22 -9.08 5.32
C ALA A 23 0.75 -7.86 4.50
N LEU A 24 1.47 -6.75 4.56
CA LEU A 24 1.19 -5.55 3.78
C LEU A 24 1.41 -5.78 2.28
N GLN A 25 2.47 -6.50 1.91
CA GLN A 25 2.72 -6.89 0.52
C GLN A 25 1.58 -7.74 -0.02
N MET A 26 1.15 -8.77 0.72
CA MET A 26 0.02 -9.62 0.32
C MET A 26 -1.27 -8.81 0.18
N SER A 27 -1.53 -7.91 1.12
CA SER A 27 -2.69 -7.00 1.06
C SER A 27 -2.65 -6.11 -0.18
N ALA A 28 -1.47 -5.66 -0.59
CA ALA A 28 -1.29 -4.79 -1.76
C ALA A 28 -1.51 -5.58 -3.06
N GLU A 29 -1.02 -6.82 -3.14
CA GLU A 29 -1.30 -7.72 -4.25
C GLU A 29 -2.80 -8.01 -4.39
N GLU A 30 -3.48 -8.30 -3.28
CA GLU A 30 -4.91 -8.57 -3.28
C GLU A 30 -5.71 -7.33 -3.70
N TYR A 31 -5.31 -6.15 -3.21
CA TYR A 31 -5.90 -4.88 -3.62
C TYR A 31 -5.80 -4.68 -5.13
N LEU A 32 -4.59 -4.80 -5.71
CA LEU A 32 -4.39 -4.65 -7.15
C LEU A 32 -5.16 -5.71 -7.96
N THR A 33 -5.23 -6.94 -7.46
CA THR A 33 -5.98 -8.02 -8.12
C THR A 33 -7.48 -7.73 -8.15
N LYS A 34 -8.05 -7.19 -7.05
CA LYS A 34 -9.46 -6.75 -7.01
C LYS A 34 -9.74 -5.63 -8.01
N GLU A 35 -8.75 -4.77 -8.27
CA GLU A 35 -8.81 -3.72 -9.30
C GLU A 35 -8.54 -4.24 -10.72
N GLY A 36 -8.50 -5.57 -10.93
CA GLY A 36 -8.30 -6.19 -12.24
C GLY A 36 -6.84 -6.15 -12.74
N ILE A 37 -5.90 -5.72 -11.90
CA ILE A 37 -4.47 -5.72 -12.23
C ILE A 37 -3.90 -7.07 -11.86
N ASN A 38 -3.58 -7.86 -12.88
CA ASN A 38 -2.93 -9.15 -12.69
C ASN A 38 -1.55 -8.99 -12.04
N LYS A 39 -1.29 -9.84 -11.04
CA LYS A 39 0.01 -9.93 -10.38
C LYS A 39 1.11 -10.21 -11.38
N ASP A 40 2.00 -9.24 -11.58
CA ASP A 40 3.06 -9.33 -12.57
C ASP A 40 4.34 -8.64 -12.08
N TYR A 41 5.21 -9.43 -11.46
CA TYR A 41 6.50 -8.96 -10.95
C TYR A 41 7.57 -8.76 -12.03
N THR A 42 7.28 -9.01 -13.30
CA THR A 42 8.20 -8.64 -14.40
C THR A 42 8.09 -7.15 -14.74
N LYS A 43 6.97 -6.51 -14.38
CA LYS A 43 6.72 -5.09 -14.61
C LYS A 43 7.19 -4.27 -13.43
N GLU A 44 8.14 -3.38 -13.68
CA GLU A 44 8.64 -2.43 -12.68
C GLU A 44 7.54 -1.49 -12.16
N LEU A 45 6.55 -1.14 -12.99
CA LEU A 45 5.38 -0.35 -12.57
C LEU A 45 4.52 -1.08 -11.52
N TYR A 46 4.38 -2.40 -11.65
CA TYR A 46 3.64 -3.20 -10.66
C TYR A 46 4.39 -3.24 -9.33
N LYS A 47 5.73 -3.45 -9.37
CA LYS A 47 6.56 -3.37 -8.16
C LYS A 47 6.48 -2.00 -7.49
N LEU A 48 6.49 -0.92 -8.27
CA LEU A 48 6.35 0.43 -7.75
C LEU A 48 4.97 0.65 -7.09
N ALA A 49 3.89 0.15 -7.69
CA ALA A 49 2.55 0.23 -7.11
C ALA A 49 2.48 -0.47 -5.75
N ILE A 50 3.03 -1.68 -5.65
CA ILE A 50 3.14 -2.42 -4.38
C ILE A 50 3.95 -1.60 -3.35
N LYS A 51 5.12 -1.06 -3.73
CA LYS A 51 5.96 -0.23 -2.85
C LYS A 51 5.22 0.97 -2.28
N LEU A 52 4.48 1.70 -3.12
CA LEU A 52 3.73 2.89 -2.70
C LEU A 52 2.58 2.54 -1.74
N LEU A 53 1.83 1.48 -2.04
CA LEU A 53 0.75 1.00 -1.16
C LEU A 53 1.29 0.55 0.20
N VAL A 54 2.38 -0.23 0.19
CA VAL A 54 3.01 -0.72 1.41
C VAL A 54 3.57 0.44 2.23
N VAL A 55 4.24 1.44 1.63
CA VAL A 55 4.69 2.65 2.35
C VAL A 55 3.50 3.36 2.99
N GLN A 56 2.42 3.58 2.24
CA GLN A 56 1.26 4.27 2.76
C GLN A 56 0.69 3.53 3.99
N TRP A 57 0.52 2.21 3.93
CA TRP A 57 -0.02 1.46 5.07
C TRP A 57 0.97 1.27 6.22
N TYR A 58 2.27 1.19 5.91
CA TYR A 58 3.33 1.02 6.89
C TYR A 58 3.62 2.31 7.67
N GLU A 59 3.53 3.48 7.03
CA GLU A 59 3.72 4.80 7.66
C GLU A 59 2.46 5.25 8.41
N TYR A 60 1.29 5.08 7.80
CA TYR A 60 0.01 5.47 8.41
C TYR A 60 -0.62 4.31 9.21
N ARG A 61 0.12 3.72 10.15
CA ARG A 61 -0.40 2.65 11.06
C ARG A 61 -1.49 3.12 12.04
N ALA A 62 -1.91 4.38 11.95
CA ALA A 62 -2.82 4.97 12.91
C ALA A 62 -4.27 4.52 12.64
N VAL A 63 -4.93 4.03 13.69
CA VAL A 63 -6.40 4.02 13.76
C VAL A 63 -6.84 5.47 13.58
N VAL A 64 -7.63 5.73 12.54
CA VAL A 64 -8.28 7.03 12.37
C VAL A 64 -9.29 7.17 13.51
N LEU A 65 -8.84 7.72 14.64
CA LEU A 65 -9.71 8.19 15.71
C LEU A 65 -10.36 9.47 15.20
N PHE A 66 -11.67 9.37 14.92
CA PHE A 66 -12.51 10.50 14.59
C PHE A 66 -12.75 11.35 15.84
N GLU A 67 -11.81 12.23 16.17
CA GLU A 67 -12.05 13.27 17.16
C GLU A 67 -11.77 14.65 16.56
N ASN A 68 -12.78 15.53 16.69
CA ASN A 68 -12.66 16.98 16.57
C ASN A 68 -12.47 17.55 15.15
N ASN A 69 -13.16 17.03 14.13
CA ASN A 69 -13.43 17.73 12.87
C ASN A 69 -12.20 18.27 12.08
N CYS A 70 -10.99 17.82 12.44
CA CYS A 70 -9.76 18.13 11.75
C CYS A 70 -9.41 16.92 10.87
N MET A 71 -9.85 16.95 9.62
CA MET A 71 -9.37 15.99 8.63
C MET A 71 -7.87 16.20 8.45
N HIS A 72 -7.03 15.35 9.04
CA HIS A 72 -5.84 14.95 8.30
C HIS A 72 -6.37 14.12 7.14
N GLN A 73 -6.50 14.81 6.00
CA GLN A 73 -7.05 14.29 4.77
C GLN A 73 -6.46 12.91 4.51
N LEU A 74 -7.32 11.89 4.49
CA LEU A 74 -7.14 10.80 3.54
C LEU A 74 -6.71 11.51 2.25
N PRO A 75 -5.52 11.23 1.70
CA PRO A 75 -5.06 12.02 0.59
C PRO A 75 -6.16 11.91 -0.48
N TYR A 76 -6.64 13.07 -0.92
CA TYR A 76 -7.79 13.24 -1.82
C TYR A 76 -7.62 12.43 -3.13
N ASN A 77 -6.41 11.90 -3.37
CA ASN A 77 -6.07 10.98 -4.43
C ASN A 77 -6.80 9.63 -4.31
N LEU A 78 -6.97 9.05 -3.12
CA LEU A 78 -7.52 7.69 -3.01
C LEU A 78 -9.02 7.66 -3.31
N ASP A 79 -9.79 8.63 -2.80
CA ASP A 79 -11.22 8.76 -3.11
C ASP A 79 -11.47 9.15 -4.58
N ALA A 80 -10.61 9.97 -5.17
CA ALA A 80 -10.66 10.28 -6.60
C ALA A 80 -10.35 9.03 -7.47
N ILE A 81 -9.39 8.21 -7.03
CA ILE A 81 -9.02 6.94 -7.68
C ILE A 81 -10.18 5.92 -7.53
N ILE A 82 -10.73 5.71 -6.33
CA ILE A 82 -11.86 4.80 -6.06
C ILE A 82 -13.12 5.24 -6.82
N THR A 83 -13.35 6.54 -6.96
CA THR A 83 -14.52 7.08 -7.70
C THR A 83 -14.36 6.92 -9.21
N GLN A 84 -13.14 7.01 -9.76
CA GLN A 84 -12.87 6.66 -11.16
C GLN A 84 -12.99 5.14 -11.41
N LEU A 85 -12.67 4.31 -10.42
CA LEU A 85 -12.76 2.84 -10.50
C LEU A 85 -14.22 2.32 -10.41
N LYS A 86 -15.15 3.06 -9.80
CA LYS A 86 -16.58 2.67 -9.66
C LYS A 86 -17.46 2.93 -10.89
N LYS A 87 -16.98 3.64 -11.92
CA LYS A 87 -17.81 4.11 -13.05
C LYS A 87 -17.68 3.29 -14.35
N VAL A 88 -17.10 2.10 -14.30
CA VAL A 88 -17.06 1.15 -15.43
C VAL A 88 -17.70 -0.17 -15.00
#